data_AF-A0AAE9YZ58-F1
#
_entry.id   AF-A0AAE9YZ58-F1
#
_cell.length_a   1.000
_cell.length_b   1.000
_cell.length_c   1.000
_cell.angle_alpha   90.00
_cell.angle_beta   90.00
_cell.angle_gamma   90.00
#
_symmetry.space_group_name_H-M   'P 1'
#
loop_
_entity.id
_entity.type
_entity.pdbx_description
1 polymer ?
#
loop_
_entity_poly.entity_id
_entity_poly.type
_entity_poly.pdbx_seq_one_letter_code
_entity_poly.pdbx_strand_id
1 'polypeptide(L)'
;MIKNFIKNEELGEVLWDFNGKKIEKKFRKRIQAELIADKNFVVVIANHKEVGNRNLFIYDEAGNIKSNPEMPKLTLPVEGVYSIWFVPGKEEQKVVLLTDENSPFDTACTFNLNTGVFSKFHRTN
;
A
#
# COMPACT_ATOMS: atom_id res chain seq x y z
N MET A 1 4.90 19.18 -5.31
CA MET A 1 5.58 18.45 -4.22
C MET A 1 4.69 18.44 -2.99
N ILE A 2 4.46 17.25 -2.43
CA ILE A 2 3.73 17.00 -1.20
C ILE A 2 4.47 17.68 -0.03
N LYS A 3 3.71 18.35 0.83
CA LYS A 3 4.21 18.97 2.07
C LYS A 3 3.34 18.55 3.25
N ASN A 4 3.85 18.70 4.46
CA ASN A 4 3.11 18.46 5.71
C ASN A 4 2.37 17.11 5.71
N PHE A 5 3.05 16.06 5.25
CA PHE A 5 2.50 14.71 5.25
C PHE A 5 2.33 14.22 6.69
N ILE A 6 1.08 13.93 7.06
CA ILE A 6 0.68 13.48 8.39
C ILE A 6 -0.12 12.21 8.22
N LYS A 7 0.18 11.20 9.04
CA LYS A 7 -0.59 9.96 9.12
C LYS A 7 -1.04 9.71 10.56
N ASN A 8 -2.31 9.39 10.72
CA ASN A 8 -2.86 8.80 11.93
C ASN A 8 -3.32 7.38 11.59
N GLU A 9 -2.39 6.45 11.75
CA GLU A 9 -2.61 5.05 11.37
C GLU A 9 -3.76 4.43 12.14
N GLU A 10 -3.89 4.71 13.44
CA GLU A 10 -4.93 4.13 14.31
C GLU A 10 -6.34 4.60 13.92
N LEU A 11 -6.50 5.89 13.62
CA LEU A 11 -7.77 6.45 13.16
C LEU A 11 -8.04 6.22 11.66
N GLY A 12 -7.07 5.67 10.92
CA GLY A 12 -7.21 5.42 9.50
C GLY A 12 -7.19 6.70 8.67
N GLU A 13 -6.37 7.68 9.02
CA GLU A 13 -6.34 8.99 8.36
C GLU A 13 -4.95 9.31 7.79
N VAL A 14 -4.91 9.88 6.59
CA VAL A 14 -3.70 10.44 6.00
C VAL A 14 -4.01 11.78 5.34
N LEU A 15 -3.15 12.75 5.61
CA LEU A 15 -3.33 14.14 5.20
C LEU A 15 -2.03 14.70 4.64
N TRP A 16 -2.13 15.57 3.65
CA TRP A 16 -0.99 16.32 3.15
C TRP A 16 -1.42 17.59 2.40
N ASP A 17 -0.46 18.48 2.17
CA ASP A 17 -0.67 19.70 1.41
C ASP A 17 -0.05 19.58 0.01
N PHE A 18 -0.80 19.99 -1.01
CA PHE A 18 -0.31 20.11 -2.38
C PHE A 18 -0.91 21.35 -3.06
N ASN A 19 -0.05 22.21 -3.59
CA ASN A 19 -0.44 23.46 -4.28
C ASN A 19 -1.43 24.32 -3.49
N GLY A 20 -1.20 24.48 -2.17
CA GLY A 20 -2.05 25.27 -1.29
C GLY A 20 -3.39 24.63 -0.93
N LYS A 21 -3.65 23.39 -1.39
CA LYS A 21 -4.82 22.60 -1.02
C LYS A 21 -4.44 21.53 -0.01
N LYS A 22 -5.27 21.39 1.02
CA LYS A 22 -5.20 20.27 1.96
C LYS A 22 -5.92 19.07 1.35
N ILE A 23 -5.21 17.96 1.25
CA ILE A 23 -5.71 16.66 0.81
C ILE A 23 -5.88 15.78 2.04
N GLU A 24 -7.01 15.10 2.14
CA GLU A 24 -7.35 14.24 3.26
C GLU A 24 -7.99 12.95 2.74
N LYS A 25 -7.53 11.81 3.26
CA LYS A 25 -8.10 10.49 3.02
C LYS A 25 -8.41 9.83 4.36
N LYS A 26 -9.63 9.32 4.48
CA LYS A 26 -10.10 8.58 5.65
C LYS A 26 -10.50 7.17 5.25
N PHE A 27 -10.12 6.23 6.09
CA PHE A 27 -10.39 4.81 5.96
C PHE A 27 -11.21 4.36 7.17
N ARG A 28 -11.97 3.26 7.01
CA ARG A 28 -12.86 2.78 8.08
C ARG A 28 -12.10 2.11 9.23
N LYS A 29 -10.84 1.76 8.99
CA LYS A 29 -10.00 0.96 9.86
C LYS A 29 -8.58 1.49 9.85
N ARG A 30 -7.76 0.93 10.75
CA ARG A 30 -6.33 1.19 10.79
C ARG A 30 -5.67 0.99 9.42
N ILE A 31 -4.77 1.90 9.08
CA ILE A 31 -3.95 1.87 7.87
C ILE A 31 -2.46 1.82 8.22
N GLN A 32 -1.63 1.52 7.22
CA GLN A 32 -0.24 1.96 7.15
C GLN A 32 -0.12 2.92 5.96
N ALA A 33 0.62 4.01 6.10
CA ALA A 33 0.78 4.97 5.02
C ALA A 33 2.24 5.43 4.90
N GLU A 34 2.73 5.63 3.69
CA GLU A 34 4.09 6.09 3.44
C GLU A 34 4.15 7.09 2.30
N LEU A 35 4.95 8.14 2.48
CA LEU A 35 5.25 9.12 1.44
C LEU A 35 6.51 8.66 0.68
N ILE A 36 6.37 8.43 -0.62
CA ILE A 36 7.51 8.15 -1.50
C ILE A 36 7.98 9.48 -2.10
N ALA A 37 8.85 10.15 -1.35
CA ALA A 37 9.22 11.55 -1.57
C ALA A 37 9.85 11.81 -2.95
N ASP A 38 10.69 10.91 -3.45
CA ASP A 38 11.36 11.01 -4.75
C ASP A 38 10.39 10.91 -5.94
N LYS A 39 9.27 10.19 -5.75
CA LYS A 39 8.23 10.02 -6.77
C LYS A 39 6.98 10.87 -6.50
N ASN A 40 6.96 11.60 -5.39
CA ASN A 40 5.89 12.52 -4.98
C ASN A 40 4.49 11.87 -4.91
N PHE A 41 4.38 10.62 -4.43
CA PHE A 41 3.10 9.94 -4.21
C PHE A 41 2.98 9.37 -2.80
N VAL A 42 1.77 9.03 -2.40
CA VAL A 42 1.46 8.40 -1.11
C VAL A 42 1.00 6.96 -1.36
N VAL A 43 1.59 6.01 -0.64
CA VAL A 43 1.14 4.61 -0.61
C VAL A 43 0.37 4.39 0.68
N VAL A 44 -0.81 3.78 0.60
CA VAL A 44 -1.64 3.41 1.76
C VAL A 44 -1.98 1.94 1.69
N ILE A 45 -1.62 1.19 2.74
CA ILE A 45 -2.07 -0.17 2.99
C ILE A 45 -3.23 -0.08 3.97
N ALA A 46 -4.43 -0.29 3.47
CA ALA A 46 -5.63 -0.42 4.26
C ALA A 46 -5.67 -1.78 4.99
N ASN A 47 -6.62 -1.92 5.90
CA ASN A 47 -6.73 -3.12 6.72
C ASN A 47 -6.93 -4.38 5.86
N HIS A 48 -6.41 -5.54 6.28
CA HIS A 48 -6.57 -6.81 5.52
C HIS A 48 -8.03 -7.21 5.30
N LYS A 49 -8.95 -6.77 6.18
CA LYS A 49 -10.40 -6.98 5.99
C LYS A 49 -10.99 -6.14 4.86
N GLU A 50 -10.26 -5.15 4.36
CA GLU A 50 -10.56 -4.42 3.13
C GLU A 50 -9.88 -5.14 1.97
N VAL A 51 -10.45 -6.27 1.56
CA VAL A 51 -9.82 -7.24 0.66
C VAL A 51 -9.68 -6.74 -0.79
N GLY A 52 -8.75 -7.36 -1.53
CA GLY A 52 -8.60 -7.15 -2.97
C GLY A 52 -8.09 -5.74 -3.31
N ASN A 53 -8.69 -5.11 -4.32
CA ASN A 53 -8.32 -3.76 -4.78
C ASN A 53 -8.67 -2.62 -3.79
N ARG A 54 -9.19 -2.96 -2.61
CA ARG A 54 -9.45 -2.04 -1.51
C ARG A 54 -8.39 -2.13 -0.40
N ASN A 55 -7.35 -2.94 -0.61
CA ASN A 55 -6.27 -3.09 0.36
C ASN A 55 -5.12 -2.12 0.10
N LEU A 56 -4.61 -2.02 -1.13
CA LEU A 56 -3.47 -1.18 -1.45
C LEU A 56 -3.88 -0.01 -2.35
N PHE A 57 -3.53 1.21 -1.95
CA PHE A 57 -3.79 2.42 -2.70
C PHE A 57 -2.48 3.17 -2.95
N ILE A 58 -2.31 3.67 -4.17
CA ILE A 58 -1.27 4.63 -4.52
C ILE A 58 -1.97 5.90 -4.96
N TYR A 59 -1.79 6.98 -4.21
CA TYR A 59 -2.33 8.30 -4.53
C TYR A 59 -1.25 9.18 -5.14
N ASP A 60 -1.59 9.90 -6.20
CA ASP A 60 -0.77 11.02 -6.65
C ASP A 60 -0.75 12.16 -5.62
N GLU A 61 0.06 13.18 -5.85
CA GLU A 61 0.18 14.33 -4.97
C GLU A 61 -1.10 15.17 -4.84
N ALA A 62 -2.02 15.07 -5.79
CA ALA A 62 -3.31 15.74 -5.73
C ALA A 62 -4.38 14.90 -5.01
N GLY A 63 -4.06 13.68 -4.59
CA GLY A 63 -4.97 12.76 -3.93
C GLY A 63 -5.85 11.95 -4.86
N ASN A 64 -5.55 11.92 -6.17
CA ASN A 64 -6.22 10.99 -7.08
C ASN A 64 -5.59 9.61 -6.98
N ILE A 65 -6.38 8.56 -7.20
CA ILE A 65 -5.87 7.20 -7.24
C ILE A 65 -5.04 7.05 -8.51
N LYS A 66 -3.74 6.84 -8.35
CA LYS A 66 -2.81 6.45 -9.41
C LYS A 66 -2.90 4.95 -9.67
N SER A 67 -3.04 4.15 -8.61
CA SER A 67 -3.18 2.70 -8.71
C SER A 67 -3.90 2.11 -7.49
N ASN A 68 -4.68 1.07 -7.72
CA ASN A 68 -5.35 0.25 -6.72
C ASN A 68 -5.31 -1.22 -7.21
N PRO A 69 -4.14 -1.87 -7.13
CA PRO A 69 -3.92 -3.13 -7.82
C PRO A 69 -4.81 -4.24 -7.26
N GLU A 70 -5.28 -5.12 -8.15
CA GLU A 70 -5.89 -6.37 -7.72
C GLU A 70 -4.84 -7.24 -7.01
N MET A 71 -5.28 -7.94 -5.96
CA MET A 71 -4.41 -8.91 -5.30
C MET A 71 -4.05 -10.06 -6.26
N PRO A 72 -2.80 -10.56 -6.22
CA PRO A 72 -2.36 -11.59 -7.13
C PRO A 72 -3.14 -12.89 -6.89
N LYS A 73 -3.51 -13.56 -7.98
CA LYS A 73 -4.19 -14.85 -7.93
C LYS A 73 -3.16 -15.96 -7.71
N LEU A 74 -3.05 -16.42 -6.48
CA LEU A 74 -2.19 -17.54 -6.08
C LEU A 74 -3.04 -18.77 -5.77
N THR A 75 -2.40 -19.91 -5.48
CA THR A 75 -3.09 -21.14 -5.07
C THR A 75 -3.89 -20.95 -3.78
N LEU A 76 -3.36 -20.17 -2.83
CA LEU A 76 -4.08 -19.72 -1.65
C LEU A 76 -4.68 -18.33 -1.92
N PRO A 77 -5.91 -18.06 -1.45
CA PRO A 77 -6.48 -16.72 -1.51
C PRO A 77 -5.58 -15.70 -0.82
N VAL A 78 -5.30 -14.59 -1.50
CA VAL A 78 -4.59 -13.44 -0.94
C VAL A 78 -5.63 -12.43 -0.47
N GLU A 79 -5.64 -12.15 0.83
CA GLU A 79 -6.57 -11.18 1.43
C GLU A 79 -6.11 -9.75 1.13
N GLY A 80 -4.81 -9.51 1.24
CA GLY A 80 -4.23 -8.19 1.06
C GLY A 80 -2.71 -8.17 1.19
N VAL A 81 -2.14 -7.00 1.03
CA VAL A 81 -0.79 -6.65 1.46
C VAL A 81 -0.81 -6.43 2.96
N TYR A 82 0.09 -7.11 3.66
CA TYR A 82 0.31 -6.95 5.10
C TYR A 82 1.34 -5.86 5.40
N SER A 83 2.45 -5.87 4.65
CA SER A 83 3.56 -4.92 4.84
C SER A 83 4.35 -4.72 3.55
N ILE A 84 4.98 -3.56 3.43
CA ILE A 84 5.88 -3.19 2.35
C ILE A 84 7.19 -2.69 2.97
N TRP A 85 8.31 -3.29 2.58
CA TRP A 85 9.64 -2.78 2.89
C TRP A 85 10.05 -1.74 1.85
N PHE A 86 9.89 -0.47 2.21
CA PHE A 86 10.26 0.64 1.33
C PHE A 86 11.77 0.89 1.34
N VAL A 87 12.37 0.79 0.15
CA VAL A 87 13.75 1.18 -0.14
C VAL A 87 13.71 2.45 -1.02
N PRO A 88 14.21 3.60 -0.53
CA PRO A 88 14.21 4.85 -1.30
C PRO A 88 14.87 4.71 -2.67
N GLY A 89 14.28 5.34 -3.70
CA GLY A 89 14.78 5.31 -5.07
C GLY A 89 14.63 3.97 -5.80
N LYS A 90 14.07 2.93 -5.17
CA LYS A 90 13.77 1.66 -5.83
C LYS A 90 12.33 1.63 -6.32
N GLU A 91 12.13 1.08 -7.51
CA GLU A 91 10.79 0.91 -8.07
C GLU A 91 10.14 -0.38 -7.59
N GLU A 92 10.95 -1.44 -7.50
CA GLU A 92 10.60 -2.74 -6.96
C GLU A 92 10.78 -2.74 -5.44
N GLN A 93 9.71 -3.01 -4.72
CA GLN A 93 9.68 -3.11 -3.27
C GLN A 93 9.37 -4.54 -2.86
N LYS A 94 9.94 -4.98 -1.74
CA LYS A 94 9.54 -6.26 -1.14
C LYS A 94 8.23 -6.05 -0.39
N VAL A 95 7.28 -6.94 -0.62
CA VAL A 95 5.98 -6.91 0.03
C VAL A 95 5.66 -8.26 0.62
N VAL A 96 4.99 -8.25 1.76
CA VAL A 96 4.45 -9.45 2.41
C VAL A 96 2.95 -9.43 2.20
N LEU A 97 2.42 -10.51 1.64
CA LEU A 97 1.01 -10.74 1.40
C LEU A 97 0.43 -11.59 2.52
N LEU A 98 -0.72 -11.19 3.02
CA LEU A 98 -1.52 -12.01 3.92
C LEU A 98 -2.32 -13.00 3.06
N THR A 99 -1.94 -14.27 3.13
CA THR A 99 -2.66 -15.39 2.52
C THR A 99 -3.38 -16.15 3.60
N ASP A 100 -4.71 -16.31 3.50
CA ASP A 100 -5.63 -17.01 4.44
C ASP A 100 -5.21 -16.99 5.93
N GLU A 101 -6.00 -16.37 6.81
CA GLU A 101 -5.74 -16.31 8.26
C GLU A 101 -5.37 -17.67 8.93
N ASN A 102 -5.68 -18.82 8.31
CA ASN A 102 -5.36 -20.16 8.81
C ASN A 102 -4.05 -20.77 8.23
N SER A 103 -3.37 -20.08 7.32
CA SER A 103 -2.08 -20.51 6.77
C SER A 103 -0.95 -20.13 7.73
N PRO A 104 -0.04 -21.05 8.08
CA PRO A 104 1.13 -20.72 8.89
C PRO A 104 2.21 -19.95 8.11
N PHE A 105 1.97 -19.65 6.82
CA PHE A 105 2.94 -19.00 5.95
C PHE A 105 2.35 -17.74 5.32
N ASP A 106 3.07 -16.63 5.45
CA ASP A 106 2.88 -15.47 4.59
C ASP A 106 3.58 -15.70 3.23
N THR A 107 3.12 -14.99 2.20
CA THR A 107 3.77 -14.99 0.88
C THR A 107 4.49 -13.66 0.67
N ALA A 108 5.82 -13.69 0.60
CA ALA A 108 6.59 -12.54 0.19
C ALA A 108 6.70 -12.48 -1.33
N CYS A 109 6.68 -11.28 -1.88
CA CYS A 109 6.86 -11.05 -3.31
C CYS A 109 7.47 -9.66 -3.56
N THR A 110 7.63 -9.32 -4.83
CA THR A 110 8.10 -8.01 -5.29
C THR A 110 6.92 -7.25 -5.90
N PHE A 111 6.75 -5.99 -5.51
CA PHE A 111 5.73 -5.09 -6.03
C PHE A 111 6.39 -3.90 -6.73
N ASN A 112 5.96 -3.59 -7.95
CA ASN A 112 6.44 -2.42 -8.68
C ASN A 112 5.53 -1.21 -8.41
N LEU A 113 6.05 -0.18 -7.76
CA LEU A 113 5.29 1.02 -7.37
C LEU A 113 4.75 1.84 -8.55
N ASN A 114 5.34 1.73 -9.74
CA ASN A 114 4.90 2.48 -10.91
C ASN A 114 3.79 1.73 -11.66
N THR A 115 3.93 0.42 -11.82
CA THR A 115 3.01 -0.40 -12.64
C THR A 115 1.91 -1.06 -11.82
N GLY A 116 2.07 -1.16 -10.50
CA GLY A 116 1.13 -1.88 -9.63
C GLY A 116 1.21 -3.40 -9.77
N VAL A 117 2.29 -3.95 -10.32
CA VAL A 117 2.41 -5.38 -10.62
C VAL A 117 3.15 -6.12 -9.50
N PHE A 118 2.60 -7.27 -9.08
CA PHE A 118 3.23 -8.23 -8.17
C PHE A 118 4.00 -9.31 -8.94
N SER A 119 5.16 -9.73 -8.43
CA SER A 119 6.05 -10.74 -9.07
C SER A 119 6.97 -11.42 -8.05
N LYS A 120 7.74 -12.44 -8.46
CA LYS A 120 8.79 -13.09 -7.62
C LYS A 120 8.26 -13.62 -6.27
N PHE A 121 7.16 -14.37 -6.30
CA PHE A 121 6.51 -14.94 -5.12
C PHE A 121 7.34 -16.05 -4.46
N HIS A 122 7.44 -16.01 -3.13
CA HIS A 122 8.11 -17.00 -2.31
C HIS A 122 7.44 -17.08 -0.93
N ARG A 123 7.35 -18.29 -0.36
CA ARG A 123 6.81 -18.49 0.98
C ARG A 123 7.83 -18.01 2.02
N THR A 124 7.36 -17.40 3.10
CA THR A 124 8.19 -17.10 4.27
C THR A 124 7.92 -18.14 5.34
N ASN A 125 9.00 -18.68 5.94
CA ASN A 125 8.96 -19.60 7.08
C ASN A 125 9.11 -18.86 8.40
#